data_AF-A0A7Y0VNS2-F1
#
_entry.id   AF-A0A7Y0VNS2-F1
#
_cell.length_a   1.000
_cell.length_b   1.000
_cell.length_c   1.000
_cell.angle_alpha   90.00
_cell.angle_beta   90.00
_cell.angle_gamma   90.00
#
_symmetry.space_group_name_H-M   'P 1'
#
loop_
_entity.id
_entity.type
_entity.pdbx_description
1 polymer ?
#
loop_
_entity_poly.entity_id
_entity_poly.type
_entity_poly.pdbx_seq_one_letter_code
_entity_poly.pdbx_strand_id
1 'polypeptide(L)'
;MARAAINVLGATGATYDFVTNGSGVVSSSRESVGVYRIIGCLGMVPFPPIDDGWGYTVNQIDSRADVDTDFTEGVLTVTVTKDGKPYDLKHMITLHILVPDAEVMEMPPAVAESESEAPAEG
;
A
#
# COMPACT_ATOMS: atom_id res chain seq x y z
N MET A 1 5.55 11.33 3.12
CA MET A 1 5.11 10.11 2.42
C MET A 1 4.66 9.13 3.48
N ALA A 2 3.48 8.54 3.29
CA ALA A 2 2.88 7.64 4.25
C ALA A 2 3.12 6.18 3.83
N ARG A 3 3.11 5.29 4.83
CA ARG A 3 3.18 3.85 4.60
C ARG A 3 1.81 3.31 4.22
N ALA A 4 1.80 2.38 3.29
CA ALA A 4 0.63 1.60 2.90
C ALA A 4 1.03 0.15 2.63
N ALA A 5 0.04 -0.74 2.66
CA ALA A 5 0.19 -2.14 2.29
C ALA A 5 -0.87 -2.48 1.23
N ILE A 6 -0.45 -3.18 0.18
CA ILE A 6 -1.33 -3.69 -0.87
C ILE A 6 -1.17 -5.21 -0.98
N ASN A 7 -2.27 -5.96 -0.94
CA ASN A 7 -2.26 -7.38 -1.27
C ASN A 7 -2.65 -7.58 -2.74
N VAL A 8 -1.80 -8.27 -3.49
CA VAL A 8 -1.96 -8.51 -4.93
C VAL A 8 -2.19 -9.98 -5.19
N LEU A 9 -3.30 -10.32 -5.87
CA LEU A 9 -3.61 -11.70 -6.25
C LEU A 9 -2.65 -12.21 -7.32
N GLY A 10 -2.08 -13.39 -7.11
CA GLY A 10 -1.09 -13.97 -8.01
C GLY A 10 -1.63 -14.34 -9.39
N ALA A 11 -2.85 -14.88 -9.46
CA ALA A 11 -3.44 -15.35 -10.71
C ALA A 11 -3.81 -14.21 -11.69
N THR A 12 -4.18 -13.05 -11.17
CA THR A 12 -4.73 -11.94 -11.97
C THR A 12 -3.95 -10.64 -11.85
N GLY A 13 -3.12 -10.50 -10.81
CA GLY A 13 -2.49 -9.25 -10.42
C GLY A 13 -3.45 -8.21 -9.87
N ALA A 14 -4.73 -8.54 -9.66
CA ALA A 14 -5.71 -7.59 -9.13
C ALA A 14 -5.45 -7.29 -7.65
N THR A 15 -5.77 -6.06 -7.24
CA THR A 15 -5.76 -5.65 -5.83
C THR A 15 -6.80 -6.46 -5.07
N TYR A 16 -6.37 -7.24 -4.09
CA TYR A 16 -7.25 -7.94 -3.15
C TYR A 16 -7.70 -7.00 -2.04
N ASP A 17 -6.74 -6.32 -1.41
CA ASP A 17 -6.99 -5.28 -0.43
C ASP A 17 -5.91 -4.19 -0.53
N PHE A 18 -6.20 -3.06 0.09
CA PHE A 18 -5.28 -1.94 0.21
C PHE A 18 -5.56 -1.20 1.52
N VAL A 19 -4.53 -1.02 2.34
CA VAL A 19 -4.58 -0.30 3.62
C VAL A 19 -3.54 0.80 3.58
N THR A 20 -3.92 2.02 3.96
CA THR A 20 -3.04 3.19 3.87
C THR A 20 -3.23 4.14 5.05
N ASN A 21 -2.13 4.73 5.51
CA ASN A 21 -2.14 5.88 6.42
C ASN A 21 -2.08 7.22 5.67
N GLY A 22 -2.04 7.18 4.34
CA GLY A 22 -1.93 8.33 3.46
C GLY A 22 -3.17 8.54 2.61
N SER A 23 -2.95 9.12 1.43
CA SER A 23 -3.98 9.36 0.42
C SER A 23 -3.59 8.76 -0.93
N GLY A 24 -4.51 8.86 -1.89
CA GLY A 24 -4.30 8.38 -3.25
C GLY A 24 -4.95 7.03 -3.53
N VAL A 25 -4.93 6.67 -4.81
CA VAL A 25 -5.47 5.41 -5.31
C VAL A 25 -4.30 4.59 -5.85
N VAL A 26 -4.16 3.37 -5.34
CA VAL A 26 -3.17 2.40 -5.83
C VAL A 26 -3.91 1.28 -6.54
N SER A 27 -3.44 0.93 -7.73
CA SER A 27 -3.98 -0.22 -8.48
C SER A 27 -2.86 -1.15 -8.90
N SER A 28 -3.16 -2.45 -8.92
CA SER A 28 -2.26 -3.47 -9.43
C SER A 28 -2.87 -4.25 -10.59
N SER A 29 -2.00 -4.76 -11.46
CA SER A 29 -2.38 -5.64 -12.56
C SER A 29 -1.25 -6.62 -12.89
N ARG A 30 -1.60 -7.74 -13.55
CA ARG A 30 -0.62 -8.68 -14.10
C ARG A 30 -0.37 -8.35 -15.56
N GLU A 31 0.89 -8.12 -15.90
CA GLU A 31 1.31 -7.81 -17.27
C GLU A 31 1.67 -9.09 -18.05
N SER A 32 2.42 -9.99 -17.43
CA SER A 32 2.76 -11.29 -17.98
C SER A 32 2.99 -12.32 -16.86
N VAL A 33 3.34 -13.56 -17.22
CA VAL A 33 3.67 -14.60 -16.21
C VAL A 33 4.78 -14.09 -15.31
N GLY A 34 4.52 -14.03 -14.00
CA GLY A 34 5.45 -13.56 -13.00
C GLY A 34 5.78 -12.07 -13.08
N VAL A 35 5.02 -11.24 -13.80
CA VAL A 35 5.25 -9.79 -13.87
C VAL A 35 3.99 -9.04 -13.48
N TYR A 36 4.09 -8.30 -12.38
CA TYR A 36 3.01 -7.51 -11.82
C TYR A 36 3.39 -6.03 -11.81
N ARG A 37 2.42 -5.17 -12.11
CA ARG A 37 2.59 -3.72 -12.13
C ARG A 37 1.71 -3.08 -11.10
N ILE A 38 2.28 -2.19 -10.32
CA ILE A 38 1.62 -1.39 -9.29
C ILE A 38 1.84 0.08 -9.65
N ILE A 39 0.74 0.83 -9.73
CA ILE A 39 0.74 2.25 -10.09
C ILE A 39 0.00 3.07 -9.04
N GLY A 40 0.35 4.36 -8.94
CA GLY A 40 -0.18 5.27 -7.92
C GLY A 40 0.55 5.20 -6.58
N CYS A 41 1.63 4.42 -6.48
CA CYS A 41 2.54 4.41 -5.33
C CYS A 41 3.81 5.21 -5.61
N LEU A 42 4.61 5.43 -4.56
CA LEU A 42 5.89 6.13 -4.58
C LEU A 42 7.07 5.15 -4.40
N GLY A 43 6.88 3.89 -4.80
CA GLY A 43 7.84 2.81 -4.64
C GLY A 43 7.68 2.00 -3.35
N MET A 44 8.60 1.06 -3.13
CA MET A 44 8.66 0.25 -1.91
C MET A 44 9.10 1.10 -0.71
N VAL A 45 8.69 0.71 0.49
CA VAL A 45 9.31 1.26 1.72
C VAL A 45 10.81 0.88 1.71
N PRO A 46 11.74 1.85 1.84
CA PRO A 46 13.18 1.57 1.78
C PRO A 46 13.64 0.69 2.94
N PHE A 47 14.65 -0.15 2.67
CA PHE A 47 15.30 -1.00 3.67
C PHE A 47 16.25 -0.15 4.55
N PRO A 48 16.51 -0.50 5.83
CA PRO A 48 17.37 0.28 6.74
C PRO A 48 18.74 0.63 6.14
N PRO A 49 19.36 1.79 6.49
CA PRO A 49 19.27 2.47 7.79
C PRO A 49 18.23 3.60 7.91
N ILE A 50 17.42 3.89 6.86
CA ILE A 50 16.40 4.95 6.88
C ILE A 50 15.00 4.34 6.95
N ASP A 51 14.77 3.52 7.99
CA ASP A 51 13.50 2.90 8.45
C ASP A 51 13.57 1.36 8.55
N ASP A 52 12.81 0.80 9.49
CA ASP A 52 12.43 -0.63 9.55
C ASP A 52 11.62 -1.00 8.29
N GLY A 53 12.27 -1.11 7.13
CA GLY A 53 11.62 -1.49 5.88
C GLY A 53 11.02 -2.89 5.96
N TRP A 54 9.70 -2.98 5.96
CA TRP A 54 9.01 -4.23 5.64
C TRP A 54 9.00 -4.29 4.12
N GLY A 55 9.68 -5.27 3.51
CA GLY A 55 9.70 -5.40 2.05
C GLY A 55 8.36 -5.94 1.55
N TYR A 56 8.39 -7.20 1.15
CA TYR A 56 7.21 -7.94 0.75
C TYR A 56 7.05 -9.22 1.57
N THR A 57 5.84 -9.76 1.59
CA THR A 57 5.55 -11.08 2.14
C THR A 57 4.81 -11.89 1.08
N VAL A 58 5.27 -13.12 0.83
CA VAL A 58 4.55 -14.08 -0.02
C VAL A 58 3.84 -15.12 0.84
N ASN A 59 2.70 -15.63 0.37
CA ASN A 59 2.03 -16.74 1.02
C ASN A 59 2.94 -17.98 1.09
N GLN A 60 2.80 -18.82 2.13
CA GLN A 60 3.61 -20.03 2.32
C GLN A 60 3.55 -21.00 1.12
N ILE A 61 2.43 -21.07 0.40
CA ILE A 61 2.31 -21.89 -0.81
C ILE A 61 3.29 -21.46 -1.92
N ASP A 62 3.70 -20.19 -1.89
CA ASP A 62 4.63 -19.54 -2.81
C ASP A 62 6.02 -19.31 -2.18
N SER A 63 6.33 -19.94 -1.04
CA SER A 63 7.58 -19.76 -0.26
C SER A 63 8.91 -20.02 -0.99
N ARG A 64 8.87 -20.64 -2.17
CA ARG A 64 10.05 -20.89 -3.02
C ARG A 64 10.14 -19.93 -4.22
N ALA A 65 9.29 -18.91 -4.26
CA ALA A 65 9.36 -17.88 -5.27
C ALA A 65 10.40 -16.83 -4.86
N ASP A 66 11.23 -16.46 -5.82
CA ASP A 66 12.13 -15.31 -5.73
C ASP A 66 11.39 -14.09 -6.28
N VAL A 67 11.48 -12.96 -5.57
CA VAL A 67 10.80 -11.71 -5.96
C VAL A 67 11.83 -10.61 -6.09
N ASP A 68 11.77 -9.90 -7.21
CA ASP A 68 12.56 -8.71 -7.52
C ASP A 68 11.62 -7.53 -7.75
N THR A 69 12.05 -6.33 -7.38
CA THR A 69 11.24 -5.11 -7.49
C THR A 69 12.03 -3.96 -8.10
N ASP A 70 11.44 -3.29 -9.09
CA ASP A 70 11.98 -2.08 -9.70
C ASP A 70 10.94 -0.97 -9.68
N PHE A 71 11.34 0.25 -9.32
CA PHE A 71 10.45 1.41 -9.36
C PHE A 71 10.99 2.47 -10.32
N THR A 72 10.33 2.59 -11.46
CA THR A 72 10.74 3.50 -12.54
C THR A 72 9.51 4.23 -13.07
N GLU A 73 9.62 5.54 -13.26
CA GLU A 73 8.57 6.40 -13.85
C GLU A 73 7.17 6.25 -13.22
N GLY A 74 7.11 6.05 -11.89
CA GLY A 74 5.83 5.93 -11.18
C GLY A 74 5.18 4.54 -11.26
N VAL A 75 5.89 3.55 -11.79
CA VAL A 75 5.45 2.15 -11.86
C VAL A 75 6.38 1.30 -11.02
N LEU A 76 5.81 0.61 -10.03
CA LEU A 76 6.49 -0.46 -9.30
C LEU A 76 6.25 -1.76 -10.05
N THR A 77 7.30 -2.30 -10.64
CA THR A 77 7.31 -3.61 -11.30
C THR A 77 7.78 -4.66 -10.31
N VAL A 78 7.02 -5.74 -10.18
CA VAL A 78 7.34 -6.89 -9.34
C VAL A 78 7.53 -8.09 -10.26
N THR A 79 8.75 -8.62 -10.28
CA THR A 79 9.13 -9.80 -11.05
C THR A 79 9.26 -10.99 -10.12
N VAL A 80 8.50 -12.04 -10.41
CA VAL A 80 8.46 -13.27 -9.62
C VAL A 80 8.98 -14.43 -10.45
N THR A 81 9.97 -15.11 -9.91
CA THR A 81 10.55 -16.31 -10.52
C THR A 81 10.54 -17.48 -9.55
N LYS A 82 10.64 -18.70 -10.09
CA LYS A 82 10.81 -19.92 -9.33
C LYS A 82 11.70 -20.86 -10.12
N ASP A 83 12.76 -21.34 -9.48
CA ASP A 83 13.78 -22.16 -10.14
C ASP A 83 14.33 -21.49 -11.42
N GLY A 84 14.50 -20.16 -11.38
CA GLY A 84 14.99 -19.34 -12.50
C GLY A 84 14.00 -19.11 -13.65
N LYS A 85 12.72 -19.48 -13.50
CA LYS A 85 11.68 -19.30 -14.53
C LYS A 85 10.59 -18.34 -14.06
N PRO A 86 9.97 -17.55 -14.96
CA PRO A 86 8.82 -16.72 -14.60
C PRO A 86 7.73 -17.56 -13.93
N TYR A 87 7.21 -17.07 -12.81
CA TYR A 87 6.28 -17.81 -11.97
C TYR A 87 5.15 -16.90 -11.49
N ASP A 88 3.91 -17.23 -11.88
CA ASP A 88 2.75 -16.62 -11.25
C ASP A 88 2.58 -17.19 -9.83
N LEU A 89 2.43 -16.28 -8.87
CA LEU A 89 2.06 -16.65 -7.51
C LEU A 89 0.72 -17.40 -7.53
N LYS A 90 0.59 -18.44 -6.70
CA LYS A 90 -0.65 -19.20 -6.58
C LYS A 90 -1.68 -18.52 -5.69
N HIS A 91 -1.22 -17.68 -4.75
CA HIS A 91 -2.10 -17.01 -3.82
C HIS A 91 -1.97 -15.49 -3.93
N MET A 92 -1.18 -14.86 -3.06
CA MET A 92 -1.01 -13.40 -3.05
C MET A 92 0.38 -13.02 -2.53
N ILE A 93 0.77 -11.79 -2.86
CA ILE A 93 1.90 -11.07 -2.28
C ILE A 93 1.40 -9.81 -1.58
N THR A 94 1.90 -9.56 -0.38
CA THR A 94 1.74 -8.29 0.32
C THR A 94 2.95 -7.42 0.02
N LEU A 95 2.75 -6.22 -0.51
CA LEU A 95 3.80 -5.24 -0.73
C LEU A 95 3.61 -4.08 0.24
N HIS A 96 4.68 -3.67 0.93
CA HIS A 96 4.67 -2.42 1.68
C HIS A 96 5.26 -1.32 0.80
N ILE A 97 4.43 -0.32 0.54
CA ILE A 97 4.70 0.75 -0.42
C ILE A 97 4.55 2.11 0.25
N LEU A 98 5.13 3.12 -0.38
CA LEU A 98 4.91 4.52 -0.04
C LEU A 98 3.78 5.10 -0.88
N VAL A 99 3.02 6.00 -0.28
CA VAL A 99 1.97 6.80 -0.95
C VAL A 99 2.04 8.25 -0.46
N PRO A 100 1.36 9.20 -1.13
CA PRO A 100 1.25 10.57 -0.63
C PRO A 100 0.66 10.62 0.78
N ASP A 101 1.05 11.62 1.58
CA ASP A 101 0.47 11.82 2.90
C ASP A 101 -1.02 12.17 2.79
N ALA A 102 -1.80 11.87 3.84
CA ALA A 102 -3.17 12.34 3.92
C ALA A 102 -3.20 13.85 4.12
N GLU A 103 -4.16 14.55 3.51
CA GLU A 103 -4.38 15.96 3.79
C GLU A 103 -4.80 16.12 5.26
N VAL A 104 -4.17 17.06 5.96
CA VAL A 104 -4.58 17.43 7.31
C VAL A 104 -5.88 18.21 7.19
N MET A 105 -7.01 17.57 7.51
CA MET A 105 -8.28 18.28 7.60
C MET A 105 -8.21 19.25 8.79
N GLU A 106 -8.26 20.55 8.51
CA GLU A 106 -8.46 21.56 9.55
C GLU A 106 -9.83 21.35 10.18
N MET A 107 -9.85 21.04 11.48
CA MET A 107 -11.12 20.97 12.21
C MET A 107 -11.80 22.35 12.17
N PRO A 108 -13.11 22.43 11.88
CA PRO A 108 -13.84 23.67 12.02
C PRO A 108 -13.64 24.22 13.45
N PRO A 109 -13.50 25.55 13.62
CA PRO A 109 -13.41 26.12 14.96
C PRO A 109 -14.62 25.67 15.77
N ALA A 110 -14.36 25.16 16.98
CA ALA A 110 -15.41 24.75 17.90
C ALA A 110 -16.38 25.93 18.08
N VAL A 111 -17.64 25.73 17.70
CA VAL A 111 -18.69 26.70 17.96
C VAL A 111 -18.78 26.78 19.48
N ALA A 112 -18.40 27.92 20.06
CA ALA A 112 -18.55 28.17 21.48
C ALA A 112 -20.05 28.01 21.80
N GLU A 113 -20.36 26.97 22.58
CA GLU A 113 -21.70 26.78 23.14
C GLU A 113 -22.06 28.06 23.89
N SER A 114 -23.04 28.79 23.37
CA SER A 114 -23.56 29.97 24.04
C SER A 114 -24.18 29.49 25.35
N GLU A 115 -23.56 29.82 26.49
CA GLU A 115 -24.13 29.64 27.82
C GLU A 115 -25.53 30.26 27.82
N SER A 116 -26.56 29.41 27.71
CA SER A 116 -27.94 29.79 27.95
C SER A 116 -28.07 29.99 29.46
N GLU A 117 -27.81 31.22 29.88
CA GLU A 117 -28.08 31.76 31.21
C GLU A 117 -29.47 31.31 31.69
N ALA A 118 -29.49 30.56 32.80
CA ALA A 118 -30.72 30.24 33.51
C ALA A 118 -31.29 31.52 34.12
N PRO A 119 -32.58 31.86 33.95
CA PRO A 119 -33.17 32.87 34.81
C PRO A 119 -33.48 32.26 36.17
N ALA A 120 -32.99 32.94 37.19
CA ALA A 120 -33.36 32.79 38.59
C ALA A 120 -34.86 33.08 38.83
N GLU A 121 -35.31 32.62 39.98
CA GLU A 121 -36.66 32.57 40.57
C GLU A 121 -37.60 33.79 40.38
N GLY A 122 -38.90 33.49 40.44
CA GLY A 122 -40.01 34.41 40.74
C GLY A 122 -41.26 33.65 41.17
#